data_AF-A0A957ECI2-F1
#
_entry.id   AF-A0A957ECI2-F1
#
_cell.length_a   1.000
_cell.length_b   1.000
_cell.length_c   1.000
_cell.angle_alpha   90.00
_cell.angle_beta   90.00
_cell.angle_gamma   90.00
#
_symmetry.space_group_name_H-M   'P 1'
#
loop_
_entity.id
_entity.type
_entity.pdbx_description
1 polymer ?
#
loop_
_entity_poly.entity_id
_entity_poly.type
_entity_poly.pdbx_seq_one_letter_code
_entity_poly.pdbx_strand_id
1 'polypeptide(L)'
;VIVKFAWGLIQKSEYKSIDRGLMSALVGLIDLNFLMGLILLFNRGFDRQAVEHAGTMFVAVLLAHSNAAWRKSTDSAKKFRNNLILVVVVLALVFVGVITIRGGFF
;
A
#
# COMPACT_ATOMS: atom_id res chain seq x y z
N VAL A 1 -11.53 -4.73 1.18
CA VAL A 1 -10.24 -5.43 0.94
C VAL A 1 -9.73 -6.12 2.20
N ILE A 2 -9.53 -5.38 3.30
CA ILE A 2 -9.01 -5.91 4.58
C ILE A 2 -9.86 -7.05 5.14
N VAL A 3 -11.18 -6.87 5.25
CA VAL A 3 -12.10 -7.90 5.76
C VAL A 3 -12.03 -9.21 4.94
N LYS A 4 -11.92 -9.09 3.62
CA LYS A 4 -11.88 -10.25 2.71
C LYS A 4 -10.54 -10.98 2.72
N PHE A 5 -9.43 -10.24 2.83
CA PHE A 5 -8.09 -10.83 2.98
C PHE A 5 -7.87 -11.45 4.37
N ALA A 6 -8.40 -10.83 5.43
CA ALA A 6 -8.41 -11.41 6.78
C ALA A 6 -9.23 -12.70 6.82
N TRP A 7 -10.41 -12.71 6.17
CA TRP A 7 -11.25 -13.90 6.07
C TRP A 7 -10.61 -15.00 5.20
N GLY A 8 -9.99 -14.64 4.07
CA GLY A 8 -9.25 -15.57 3.21
C GLY A 8 -8.03 -16.20 3.88
N LEU A 9 -7.38 -15.49 4.81
CA LEU A 9 -6.27 -16.01 5.61
C LEU A 9 -6.73 -17.03 6.67
N ILE A 10 -7.90 -16.79 7.28
CA ILE A 10 -8.53 -17.71 8.24
C ILE A 10 -9.06 -18.97 7.55
N GLN A 11 -9.52 -18.85 6.29
CA GLN A 11 -10.22 -19.92 5.58
C GLN A 11 -9.32 -20.79 4.68
N LYS A 12 -7.99 -20.56 4.63
CA LYS A 12 -7.07 -21.20 3.66
C LYS A 12 -7.62 -21.18 2.22
N SER A 13 -8.29 -20.10 1.80
CA SER A 13 -8.98 -20.10 0.50
C SER A 13 -7.98 -19.94 -0.65
N GLU A 14 -8.18 -20.69 -1.74
CA GLU A 14 -7.37 -20.57 -2.95
C GLU A 14 -7.34 -19.12 -3.46
N TYR A 15 -6.15 -18.65 -3.86
CA TYR A 15 -5.90 -17.32 -4.41
C TYR A 15 -6.58 -17.18 -5.78
N LYS A 16 -7.81 -16.67 -5.81
CA LYS A 16 -8.65 -16.61 -7.02
C LYS A 16 -8.37 -15.33 -7.83
N SER A 17 -8.87 -15.28 -9.07
CA SER A 17 -8.72 -14.11 -9.95
C SER A 17 -9.26 -12.81 -9.34
N ILE A 18 -10.25 -12.92 -8.44
CA ILE A 18 -10.80 -11.80 -7.66
C ILE A 18 -9.75 -11.18 -6.71
N ASP A 19 -8.87 -11.97 -6.10
CA ASP A 19 -7.84 -11.47 -5.18
C ASP A 19 -6.73 -10.73 -5.95
N ARG A 20 -6.46 -11.15 -7.18
CA ARG A 20 -5.59 -10.41 -8.11
C ARG A 20 -6.18 -9.06 -8.49
N GLY A 21 -7.48 -9.02 -8.80
CA GLY A 21 -8.19 -7.78 -9.13
C GLY A 21 -8.17 -6.80 -7.95
N LEU A 22 -8.45 -7.28 -6.74
CA LEU A 22 -8.43 -6.46 -5.52
C LEU A 22 -7.03 -5.92 -5.20
N MET A 23 -5.97 -6.73 -5.35
CA MET A 23 -4.61 -6.21 -5.18
C MET A 23 -4.21 -5.22 -6.27
N SER A 24 -4.60 -5.45 -7.52
CA SER A 24 -4.32 -4.49 -8.59
C SER A 24 -5.01 -3.15 -8.34
N ALA A 25 -6.26 -3.17 -7.88
CA ALA A 25 -6.98 -1.96 -7.51
C ALA A 25 -6.34 -1.26 -6.31
N LEU A 26 -5.90 -2.01 -5.30
CA LEU A 26 -5.21 -1.44 -4.14
C LEU A 26 -3.90 -0.76 -4.56
N VAL A 27 -3.07 -1.42 -5.37
CA VAL A 27 -1.82 -0.84 -5.89
C VAL A 27 -2.11 0.44 -6.67
N GLY A 28 -3.11 0.42 -7.57
CA GLY A 28 -3.50 1.63 -8.31
C GLY A 28 -3.98 2.78 -7.41
N LEU A 29 -4.66 2.49 -6.29
CA LEU A 29 -5.03 3.51 -5.30
C LEU A 29 -3.82 4.08 -4.55
N ILE A 30 -2.80 3.25 -4.27
CA ILE A 30 -1.56 3.69 -3.64
C ILE A 30 -0.76 4.57 -4.62
N ASP A 31 -0.71 4.21 -5.90
CA ASP A 31 -0.11 5.03 -6.95
C ASP A 31 -0.79 6.39 -7.07
N LEU A 32 -2.12 6.44 -6.96
CA LEU A 32 -2.87 7.70 -6.95
C LEU A 32 -2.55 8.56 -5.72
N ASN A 33 -2.37 7.96 -4.54
CA ASN A 33 -1.95 8.69 -3.35
C ASN A 33 -0.54 9.29 -3.53
N PHE A 34 0.39 8.53 -4.11
CA PHE A 34 1.71 9.04 -4.43
C PHE A 34 1.66 10.17 -5.47
N LEU A 35 0.83 10.03 -6.51
CA LEU A 35 0.63 11.09 -7.50
C LEU A 35 0.09 12.38 -6.85
N MET A 36 -0.90 12.26 -5.96
CA MET A 36 -1.40 13.40 -5.18
C MET A 36 -0.29 14.03 -4.34
N GLY A 37 0.58 13.22 -3.74
CA GLY A 37 1.73 13.72 -2.99
C GLY A 37 2.75 14.47 -3.84
N LEU A 38 3.02 14.01 -5.06
CA LEU A 38 3.86 14.74 -6.02
C LEU A 38 3.22 16.07 -6.44
N ILE A 39 1.92 16.07 -6.73
CA ILE A 39 1.19 17.31 -7.05
C ILE A 39 1.30 18.31 -5.90
N LEU A 40 1.10 17.86 -4.66
CA LEU A 40 1.25 18.72 -3.47
C LEU A 40 2.69 19.24 -3.32
N LEU A 41 3.69 18.38 -3.56
CA LEU A 41 5.11 18.74 -3.47
C LEU A 41 5.48 19.87 -4.43
N PHE A 42 5.08 19.76 -5.69
CA PHE A 42 5.35 20.78 -6.72
C PHE A 42 4.49 22.03 -6.56
N ASN A 43 3.26 21.90 -6.07
CA ASN A 43 2.36 23.05 -5.87
C ASN A 43 2.74 23.89 -4.63
N ARG A 44 3.21 23.26 -3.54
CA ARG A 44 3.60 23.94 -2.29
C ARG A 44 5.09 24.30 -2.20
N GLY A 45 5.88 24.01 -3.24
CA GLY A 45 7.28 24.40 -3.32
C GLY A 45 8.19 23.69 -2.31
N PHE A 46 8.07 22.36 -2.18
CA PHE A 46 8.88 21.54 -1.27
C PHE A 46 8.73 21.89 0.22
N ASP A 47 7.54 22.33 0.63
CA ASP A 47 7.19 22.43 2.05
C ASP A 47 7.42 21.08 2.78
N ARG A 48 7.80 21.15 4.05
CA ARG A 48 8.14 19.99 4.87
C ARG A 48 7.04 18.93 4.87
N GLN A 49 5.78 19.33 4.99
CA GLN A 49 4.65 18.39 5.04
C GLN A 49 4.44 17.70 3.70
N ALA A 50 4.66 18.45 2.60
CA ALA A 50 4.56 17.90 1.25
C ALA A 50 5.72 16.92 0.95
N VAL A 51 6.94 17.22 1.40
CA VAL A 51 8.10 16.32 1.31
C VAL A 51 7.88 15.04 2.13
N GLU A 52 7.44 15.17 3.38
CA GLU A 52 7.17 14.03 4.26
C GLU A 52 6.04 13.14 3.71
N HIS A 53 4.96 13.74 3.21
CA HIS A 53 3.87 13.00 2.58
C HIS A 53 4.33 12.30 1.29
N ALA A 54 4.98 13.02 0.36
CA ALA A 54 5.45 12.43 -0.89
C ALA A 54 6.48 11.31 -0.63
N GLY A 55 7.39 11.49 0.32
CA GLY A 55 8.38 10.50 0.73
C GLY A 55 7.75 9.24 1.33
N THR A 56 6.79 9.39 2.25
CA THR A 56 6.07 8.25 2.83
C THR A 56 5.25 7.47 1.80
N MET A 57 4.60 8.18 0.87
CA MET A 57 3.86 7.55 -0.23
C MET A 57 4.79 6.85 -1.23
N PHE A 58 5.97 7.38 -1.49
CA PHE A 58 6.97 6.73 -2.34
C PHE A 58 7.39 5.36 -1.78
N VAL A 59 7.68 5.30 -0.48
CA VAL A 59 8.00 4.04 0.21
C VAL A 59 6.82 3.07 0.14
N ALA A 60 5.59 3.57 0.31
CA ALA A 60 4.38 2.76 0.21
C ALA A 60 4.21 2.14 -1.19
N VAL A 61 4.46 2.89 -2.27
CA VAL A 61 4.40 2.40 -3.66
C VAL A 61 5.47 1.33 -3.93
N LEU A 62 6.70 1.54 -3.48
CA LEU A 62 7.79 0.56 -3.64
C LEU A 62 7.44 -0.78 -3.00
N LEU A 63 6.89 -0.72 -1.78
CA LEU A 63 6.43 -1.91 -1.06
C LEU A 63 5.23 -2.54 -1.78
N ALA A 64 4.24 -1.76 -2.20
CA ALA A 64 3.08 -2.26 -2.93
C ALA A 64 3.47 -3.04 -4.21
N HIS A 65 4.46 -2.55 -4.96
CA HIS A 65 4.99 -3.22 -6.15
C HIS A 65 5.87 -4.44 -5.83
N SER A 66 6.49 -4.51 -4.65
CA SER A 66 7.28 -5.67 -4.20
C SER A 66 6.45 -6.96 -4.10
N ASN A 67 5.12 -6.85 -3.99
CA ASN A 67 4.18 -7.98 -4.13
C ASN A 67 4.38 -8.76 -5.45
N ALA A 68 4.71 -8.08 -6.55
CA ALA A 68 4.94 -8.71 -7.83
C ALA A 68 6.15 -9.65 -7.82
N ALA A 69 7.19 -9.33 -7.03
CA ALA A 69 8.36 -10.18 -6.86
C ALA A 69 8.00 -11.47 -6.10
N TRP A 70 7.15 -11.37 -5.07
CA TRP A 70 6.74 -12.53 -4.26
C TRP A 70 5.75 -13.43 -4.98
N ARG A 71 5.02 -12.95 -5.98
CA ARG A 71 4.18 -13.79 -6.87
C ARG A 71 4.96 -14.86 -7.64
N LYS A 72 6.28 -14.76 -7.79
CA LYS A 72 7.12 -15.77 -8.46
C LYS A 72 7.64 -16.90 -7.56
N SER A 73 7.52 -16.79 -6.22
CA SER A 73 8.00 -17.83 -5.29
C SER A 73 7.12 -19.10 -5.28
N THR A 74 7.73 -20.28 -5.12
CA THR A 74 7.06 -21.59 -5.17
C THR A 74 6.32 -21.98 -3.87
N ASP A 75 6.52 -21.23 -2.78
CA ASP A 75 5.95 -21.53 -1.45
C ASP A 75 4.67 -20.71 -1.17
N SER A 76 3.51 -21.34 -1.38
CA SER A 76 2.18 -20.71 -1.32
C SER A 76 1.80 -20.19 0.07
N ALA A 77 2.23 -20.86 1.15
CA ALA A 77 1.91 -20.45 2.52
C ALA A 77 2.71 -19.20 2.94
N LYS A 78 3.99 -19.12 2.55
CA LYS A 78 4.82 -17.93 2.79
C LYS A 78 4.33 -16.73 1.99
N LYS A 79 3.90 -16.94 0.74
CA LYS A 79 3.29 -15.90 -0.11
C LYS A 79 2.09 -15.22 0.54
N PHE A 80 1.17 -16.02 1.08
CA PHE A 80 -0.08 -15.49 1.63
C PHE A 80 0.17 -14.65 2.88
N ARG A 81 1.07 -15.12 3.77
CA ARG A 81 1.46 -14.40 4.98
C ARG A 81 2.22 -13.12 4.68
N ASN A 82 3.19 -13.18 3.76
CA ASN A 82 3.95 -12.00 3.37
C ASN A 82 3.09 -10.95 2.68
N ASN A 83 2.15 -11.35 1.80
CA ASN A 83 1.24 -10.38 1.19
C ASN A 83 0.30 -9.73 2.18
N LEU A 84 -0.20 -10.47 3.19
CA LEU A 84 -1.03 -9.86 4.23
C LEU A 84 -0.23 -8.82 5.02
N ILE A 85 0.99 -9.16 5.44
CA ILE A 85 1.89 -8.22 6.13
C ILE A 85 2.15 -7.00 5.24
N LEU A 86 2.41 -7.20 3.95
CA LEU A 86 2.64 -6.12 2.99
C LEU A 86 1.45 -5.17 2.92
N VAL A 87 0.23 -5.70 2.79
CA VAL A 87 -1.01 -4.91 2.74
C VAL A 87 -1.18 -4.10 4.03
N VAL A 88 -0.98 -4.72 5.19
CA VAL A 88 -1.11 -4.03 6.48
C VAL A 88 -0.08 -2.92 6.63
N VAL A 89 1.18 -3.19 6.30
CA VAL A 89 2.29 -2.21 6.38
C VAL A 89 2.05 -1.04 5.42
N VAL A 90 1.65 -1.33 4.18
CA VAL A 90 1.38 -0.29 3.18
C VAL A 90 0.19 0.57 3.59
N LEU A 91 -0.88 -0.01 4.13
CA LEU A 91 -2.02 0.76 4.64
C LEU A 91 -1.62 1.64 5.83
N ALA A 92 -0.76 1.15 6.72
CA ALA A 92 -0.24 1.94 7.83
C ALA A 92 0.60 3.12 7.31
N LEU A 93 1.46 2.90 6.31
CA LEU A 93 2.24 3.97 5.68
C LEU A 93 1.36 5.01 4.99
N VAL A 94 0.31 4.56 4.28
CA VAL A 94 -0.67 5.48 3.67
C VAL A 94 -1.36 6.31 4.73
N PHE A 95 -1.80 5.69 5.84
CA PHE A 95 -2.43 6.40 6.94
C PHE A 95 -1.52 7.47 7.56
N VAL A 96 -0.27 7.11 7.84
CA VAL A 96 0.74 8.05 8.37
C VAL A 96 0.97 9.21 7.41
N GLY A 97 1.14 8.93 6.12
CA GLY A 97 1.36 9.98 5.13
C GLY A 97 0.15 10.90 4.97
N VAL A 98 -1.09 10.40 5.08
CA VAL A 98 -2.27 11.27 5.03
C VAL A 98 -2.34 12.20 6.24
N ILE A 99 -1.95 11.72 7.42
CA ILE A 99 -1.92 12.54 8.65
C ILE A 99 -0.85 13.63 8.56
N THR A 100 0.31 13.37 7.96
CA THR A 100 1.37 14.38 7.84
C THR A 100 0.96 15.58 6.98
N ILE A 101 0.07 15.41 5.98
CA ILE A 101 -0.51 16.55 5.23
C ILE A 101 -1.28 17.50 6.15
N ARG A 102 -1.94 16.95 7.19
CA ARG A 102 -2.78 17.73 8.11
C ARG A 102 -1.96 18.54 9.13
N GLY A 103 -0.64 18.36 9.16
CA GLY A 103 0.26 18.98 10.13
C GLY A 103 0.52 18.14 11.38
N GLY A 104 0.02 16.90 11.44
CA GLY A 104 0.14 16.01 12.58
C GLY A 104 -1.20 15.49 13.08
N PHE A 105 -1.17 14.70 14.15
CA PHE A 105 -2.37 14.14 14.79
C PHE A 105 -3.04 15.11 15.79
N PHE A 106 -2.48 16.30 15.97
CA PHE A 106 -2.87 17.31 16.97
C PHE A 106 -3.02 18.69 16.34
#